data_AF-A0A533UA84-F1
#
_entry.id   AF-A0A533UA84-F1
#
_cell.length_a   1.000
_cell.length_b   1.000
_cell.length_c   1.000
_cell.angle_alpha   90.00
_cell.angle_beta   90.00
_cell.angle_gamma   90.00
#
_symmetry.space_group_name_H-M   'P 1'
#
loop_
_entity.id
_entity.type
_entity.pdbx_description
1 polymer ?
#
loop_
_entity_poly.entity_id
_entity_poly.type
_entity_poly.pdbx_seq_one_letter_code
_entity_poly.pdbx_strand_id
1 'polypeptide(L)'
;MTLPKGFGSGGGASSSDVGKMIGRRVEDYFGIITGVFLASWVGTWAGVAVAVTYYPWAYPPPSAHFALTVLTIIEAIGYLLCVKVVTEGTHKEKTYNGAIAGIITAIAVATILTDSFFFGG
;
A
#
# COMPACT_ATOMS: atom_id res chain seq x y z
N MET A 1 -13.46 -24.72 50.76
CA MET A 1 -14.07 -24.83 49.41
C MET A 1 -13.49 -23.70 48.57
N THR A 2 -12.75 -24.03 47.51
CA THR A 2 -12.15 -23.06 46.58
C THR A 2 -13.24 -22.47 45.68
N LEU A 3 -13.18 -21.16 45.42
CA LEU A 3 -14.20 -20.43 44.66
C LEU A 3 -14.46 -21.06 43.27
N PRO A 4 -15.71 -21.01 42.76
CA PRO A 4 -16.04 -21.51 41.43
C PRO A 4 -15.19 -20.84 40.35
N LYS A 5 -14.73 -21.62 39.37
CA LYS A 5 -14.00 -21.16 38.20
C LYS A 5 -14.74 -19.97 37.57
N GLY A 6 -14.14 -18.77 37.63
CA GLY A 6 -14.70 -17.52 37.11
C GLY A 6 -14.88 -16.38 38.13
N PHE A 7 -14.81 -16.66 39.44
CA PHE A 7 -14.94 -15.63 40.50
C PHE A 7 -13.60 -15.10 41.05
N GLY A 8 -12.48 -15.38 40.37
CA GLY A 8 -11.19 -14.76 40.68
C GLY A 8 -11.12 -13.33 40.15
N SER A 9 -10.43 -12.46 40.89
CA SER A 9 -10.15 -11.03 40.63
C SER A 9 -9.32 -10.76 39.33
N GLY A 10 -9.57 -11.50 38.25
CA GLY A 10 -8.92 -11.34 36.94
C GLY A 10 -9.90 -11.35 35.76
N GLY A 11 -11.22 -11.29 36.02
CA GLY A 11 -12.26 -11.39 35.02
C GLY A 11 -12.79 -10.04 34.54
N GLY A 12 -11.96 -9.25 33.88
CA GLY A 12 -12.42 -8.14 33.06
C GLY A 12 -11.55 -8.13 31.82
N ALA A 13 -12.15 -8.19 30.63
CA ALA A 13 -11.40 -7.94 29.40
C ALA A 13 -10.70 -6.60 29.57
N SER A 14 -9.40 -6.66 29.88
CA SER A 14 -8.60 -5.48 30.15
C SER A 14 -8.56 -4.67 28.85
N SER A 15 -8.36 -3.36 28.92
CA SER A 15 -8.00 -2.59 27.72
C SER A 15 -6.82 -3.22 26.96
N SER A 16 -5.97 -3.99 27.65
CA SER A 16 -4.93 -4.82 27.05
C SER A 16 -5.43 -6.06 26.31
N ASP A 17 -6.56 -6.66 26.71
CA ASP A 17 -7.21 -7.75 25.96
C ASP A 17 -7.94 -7.22 24.73
N VAL A 18 -8.61 -6.06 24.84
CA VAL A 18 -9.23 -5.38 23.68
C VAL A 18 -8.15 -4.94 22.69
N GLY A 19 -7.02 -4.38 23.16
CA GLY A 19 -5.86 -4.05 22.33
C GLY A 19 -5.24 -5.27 21.65
N LYS A 20 -5.15 -6.41 22.34
CA LYS A 20 -4.76 -7.69 21.73
C LYS A 20 -5.79 -8.20 20.72
N MET A 21 -7.09 -7.97 20.94
CA MET A 21 -8.15 -8.37 20.00
C MET A 21 -8.25 -7.47 18.77
N ILE A 22 -7.99 -6.16 18.89
CA ILE A 22 -7.88 -5.21 17.77
C ILE A 22 -6.58 -5.47 17.00
N GLY A 23 -5.46 -5.61 17.71
CA GLY A 23 -4.16 -5.97 17.14
C GLY A 23 -4.21 -7.29 16.36
N ARG A 24 -4.96 -8.30 16.83
CA ARG A 24 -5.09 -9.61 16.18
C ARG A 24 -6.01 -9.64 14.95
N ARG A 25 -6.92 -8.67 14.77
CA ARG A 25 -7.75 -8.60 13.54
C ARG A 25 -7.09 -7.84 12.39
N VAL A 26 -6.19 -6.92 12.70
CA VAL A 26 -5.44 -6.11 11.72
C VAL A 26 -3.98 -6.58 11.62
N GLU A 27 -3.68 -7.76 12.17
CA GLU A 27 -2.34 -8.30 12.27
C GLU A 27 -1.81 -8.67 10.87
N ASP A 28 -1.26 -7.66 10.19
CA ASP A 28 -0.46 -7.72 8.96
C ASP A 28 -1.18 -7.63 7.60
N TYR A 29 -2.05 -6.63 7.42
CA TYR A 29 -2.54 -6.25 6.07
C TYR A 29 -1.51 -5.53 5.21
N PHE A 30 -0.33 -5.18 5.77
CA PHE A 30 0.73 -4.47 5.04
C PHE A 30 1.10 -5.21 3.75
N GLY A 31 1.39 -6.50 3.83
CA GLY A 31 1.79 -7.29 2.66
C GLY A 31 0.74 -7.34 1.56
N ILE A 32 -0.54 -7.46 1.92
CA ILE A 32 -1.64 -7.47 0.95
C ILE A 32 -1.80 -6.09 0.31
N ILE A 33 -1.79 -5.02 1.11
CA ILE A 33 -1.93 -3.64 0.61
C ILE A 33 -0.76 -3.29 -0.32
N THR A 34 0.47 -3.64 0.06
CA THR A 34 1.65 -3.48 -0.80
C THR A 34 1.52 -4.30 -2.08
N GLY A 35 1.08 -5.55 -1.99
CA GLY A 35 0.86 -6.40 -3.16
C GLY A 35 -0.16 -5.81 -4.14
N VAL A 36 -1.28 -5.28 -3.62
CA VAL A 36 -2.30 -4.61 -4.43
C VAL A 36 -1.73 -3.34 -5.06
N PHE A 37 -0.99 -2.51 -4.31
CA PHE A 37 -0.34 -1.32 -4.84
C PHE A 37 0.60 -1.65 -6.02
N LEU A 38 1.44 -2.68 -5.87
CA LEU A 38 2.33 -3.12 -6.95
C LEU A 38 1.55 -3.62 -8.16
N ALA A 39 0.47 -4.39 -7.94
CA ALA A 39 -0.39 -4.88 -9.01
C ALA A 39 -1.12 -3.74 -9.73
N SER A 40 -1.59 -2.72 -9.00
CA SER A 40 -2.21 -1.51 -9.55
C SER A 40 -1.22 -0.76 -10.43
N TRP A 41 0.01 -0.54 -9.94
CA TRP A 41 1.03 0.15 -10.72
C TRP A 41 1.39 -0.59 -12.02
N VAL A 42 1.55 -1.92 -11.94
CA VAL A 42 1.78 -2.76 -13.14
C VAL A 42 0.59 -2.66 -14.11
N GLY A 43 -0.64 -2.66 -13.60
CA GLY A 43 -1.84 -2.48 -14.41
C GLY A 43 -1.89 -1.11 -15.11
N THR A 44 -1.52 -0.05 -14.39
CA THR A 44 -1.42 1.31 -14.93
C THR A 44 -0.36 1.39 -16.02
N TRP A 45 0.85 0.87 -15.77
CA TRP A 45 1.90 0.83 -16.78
C TRP A 45 1.48 0.04 -18.02
N ALA A 46 0.88 -1.15 -17.84
CA ALA A 46 0.40 -1.97 -18.95
C ALA A 46 -0.71 -1.26 -19.75
N GLY A 47 -1.64 -0.59 -19.08
CA GLY A 47 -2.71 0.18 -19.72
C GLY A 47 -2.16 1.32 -20.58
N VAL A 48 -1.21 2.09 -20.05
CA VAL A 48 -0.54 3.17 -20.79
C VAL A 48 0.26 2.61 -21.96
N ALA A 49 0.99 1.51 -21.76
CA ALA A 49 1.75 0.85 -22.83
C ALA A 49 0.84 0.39 -23.97
N VAL A 50 -0.31 -0.23 -23.67
CA VAL A 50 -1.31 -0.64 -24.67
C VAL A 50 -1.89 0.59 -25.38
N ALA A 51 -2.21 1.66 -24.67
CA ALA A 51 -2.76 2.88 -25.27
C ALA A 51 -1.81 3.49 -26.31
N VAL A 52 -0.53 3.62 -25.99
CA VAL A 52 0.48 4.18 -26.90
C VAL A 52 0.78 3.24 -28.08
N THR A 53 0.82 1.93 -27.84
CA THR A 53 1.16 0.96 -28.89
C THR A 53 0.02 0.72 -29.89
N TYR A 54 -1.23 0.66 -29.45
CA TYR A 54 -2.38 0.33 -30.32
C TYR A 54 -3.16 1.56 -30.79
N TYR A 55 -3.16 2.65 -30.02
CA TYR A 55 -3.94 3.87 -30.32
C TYR A 55 -3.09 5.15 -30.26
N PRO A 56 -1.93 5.22 -30.95
CA PRO A 56 -1.00 6.36 -30.87
C PRO A 56 -1.61 7.68 -31.37
N TRP A 57 -2.62 7.62 -32.24
CA TRP A 57 -3.33 8.80 -32.75
C TRP A 57 -4.22 9.47 -31.68
N ALA A 58 -4.62 8.74 -30.65
CA ALA A 58 -5.43 9.26 -29.54
C ALA A 58 -4.58 9.52 -28.30
N TYR A 59 -3.52 8.73 -28.09
CA TYR A 59 -2.66 8.80 -26.92
C TYR A 59 -1.18 8.95 -27.33
N PRO A 60 -0.77 10.16 -27.77
CA PRO A 60 0.62 10.42 -28.13
C PRO A 60 1.54 10.38 -26.90
N PRO A 61 2.86 10.11 -27.06
CA PRO A 61 3.79 9.92 -25.95
C PRO A 61 3.75 11.00 -24.85
N PRO A 62 3.65 12.31 -25.16
CA PRO A 62 3.50 13.35 -24.13
C PRO A 62 2.32 13.13 -23.17
N SER A 63 1.20 12.63 -23.68
CA SER A 63 0.02 12.32 -22.87
C SER A 63 0.21 11.07 -22.00
N ALA A 64 1.00 10.10 -22.49
CA ALA A 64 1.34 8.89 -21.77
C ALA A 64 2.26 9.18 -20.57
N HIS A 65 3.27 10.03 -20.77
CA HIS A 65 4.16 10.52 -19.71
C HIS A 65 3.38 11.14 -18.55
N PHE A 66 2.43 12.03 -18.89
CA PHE A 66 1.57 12.68 -17.92
C PHE A 66 0.70 11.65 -17.18
N ALA A 67 0.03 10.76 -17.90
CA ALA A 67 -0.86 9.77 -17.31
C ALA A 67 -0.12 8.81 -16.36
N LEU A 68 1.01 8.25 -16.79
CA LEU A 68 1.80 7.31 -16.00
C LEU A 68 2.30 7.96 -14.70
N THR A 69 2.84 9.18 -14.80
CA THR A 69 3.36 9.92 -13.65
C THR A 69 2.24 10.26 -12.65
N VAL A 70 1.13 10.82 -13.14
CA VAL A 70 0.03 11.27 -12.29
C VAL A 70 -0.65 10.09 -11.60
N LEU A 71 -0.93 9.01 -12.34
CA LEU A 71 -1.55 7.82 -11.76
C LEU A 71 -0.65 7.18 -10.71
N THR A 72 0.67 7.12 -10.95
CA THR A 72 1.63 6.63 -9.96
C THR A 72 1.60 7.47 -8.66
N ILE A 73 1.50 8.81 -8.77
CA ILE A 73 1.39 9.68 -7.59
C ILE A 73 0.10 9.39 -6.82
N ILE A 74 -1.03 9.26 -7.52
CA ILE A 74 -2.33 8.96 -6.91
C ILE A 74 -2.30 7.61 -6.19
N GLU A 75 -1.75 6.58 -6.84
CA GLU A 75 -1.59 5.25 -6.27
C GLU A 75 -0.67 5.26 -5.04
N ALA A 76 0.45 6.00 -5.09
CA ALA A 76 1.39 6.10 -3.97
C ALA A 76 0.76 6.81 -2.76
N ILE A 77 -0.04 7.86 -2.99
CA ILE A 77 -0.82 8.52 -1.93
C ILE A 77 -1.86 7.56 -1.35
N GLY A 78 -2.61 6.85 -2.20
CA GLY A 78 -3.57 5.84 -1.76
C GLY A 78 -2.92 4.76 -0.91
N TYR A 79 -1.78 4.22 -1.36
CA TYR A 79 -0.97 3.26 -0.64
C TYR A 79 -0.53 3.78 0.74
N LEU A 80 -0.01 5.01 0.81
CA LEU A 80 0.39 5.64 2.07
C LEU A 80 -0.76 5.71 3.06
N LEU A 81 -1.93 6.15 2.62
CA LEU A 81 -3.12 6.27 3.46
C LEU A 81 -3.63 4.91 3.93
N CYS A 82 -3.70 3.92 3.03
CA CYS A 82 -4.12 2.57 3.37
C CYS A 82 -3.19 1.93 4.41
N VAL A 83 -1.87 2.04 4.23
CA VAL A 83 -0.91 1.50 5.18
C VAL A 83 -0.95 2.25 6.52
N LYS A 84 -1.14 3.58 6.49
CA LYS A 84 -1.27 4.35 7.73
C LYS A 84 -2.46 3.92 8.56
N VAL A 85 -3.65 3.78 7.97
CA VAL A 85 -4.86 3.33 8.68
C VAL A 85 -4.66 1.96 9.34
N VAL A 86 -3.98 1.01 8.69
CA VAL A 86 -3.77 -0.34 9.28
C VAL A 86 -2.59 -0.42 10.25
N THR A 87 -1.73 0.59 10.29
CA THR A 87 -0.58 0.63 11.21
C THR A 87 -0.78 1.57 12.40
N GLU A 88 -1.81 2.43 12.38
CA GLU A 88 -2.17 3.31 13.48
C GLU A 88 -2.38 2.54 14.80
N GLY A 89 -1.78 3.04 15.88
CA GLY A 89 -1.88 2.43 17.22
C GLY A 89 -1.08 1.13 17.39
N THR A 90 -0.29 0.71 16.39
CA THR A 90 0.56 -0.48 16.48
C THR A 90 2.02 -0.11 16.77
N HIS A 91 2.77 -0.99 17.44
CA HIS A 91 4.22 -0.84 17.61
C HIS A 91 5.03 -1.09 16.32
N LYS A 92 4.35 -1.49 15.23
CA LYS A 92 4.99 -1.85 13.95
C LYS A 92 5.25 -0.66 13.03
N GLU A 93 4.77 0.54 13.41
CA GLU A 93 4.93 1.77 12.64
C GLU A 93 6.40 2.04 12.26
N LYS A 94 7.32 1.90 13.22
CA LYS A 94 8.76 2.12 12.99
C LYS A 94 9.38 1.11 12.03
N THR A 95 8.88 -0.12 11.99
CA THR A 95 9.35 -1.18 11.09
C THR A 95 8.87 -0.95 9.66
N TYR A 96 7.61 -0.56 9.47
CA TYR A 96 7.04 -0.39 8.14
C TYR A 96 7.35 0.97 7.50
N ASN A 97 7.59 2.05 8.27
CA ASN A 97 7.94 3.36 7.69
C ASN A 97 9.15 3.28 6.73
N GLY A 98 10.17 2.49 7.07
CA GLY A 98 11.33 2.26 6.19
C GLY A 98 10.97 1.45 4.93
N ALA A 99 10.13 0.41 5.08
CA ALA A 99 9.67 -0.39 3.95
C ALA A 99 8.77 0.41 3.00
N ILE A 100 7.82 1.19 3.53
CA ILE A 100 6.95 2.09 2.76
C ILE A 100 7.77 3.07 1.95
N ALA A 101 8.74 3.75 2.58
CA ALA A 101 9.62 4.68 1.89
C ALA A 101 10.39 3.97 0.77
N GLY A 102 10.99 2.80 1.05
CA GLY A 102 11.70 2.01 0.05
C GLY A 102 10.82 1.60 -1.14
N ILE A 103 9.59 1.14 -0.88
CA ILE A 103 8.63 0.74 -1.92
C ILE A 103 8.22 1.93 -2.79
N ILE A 104 7.89 3.08 -2.19
CA ILE A 104 7.50 4.28 -2.93
C ILE A 104 8.68 4.80 -3.77
N THR A 105 9.89 4.82 -3.20
CA THR A 105 11.09 5.21 -3.95
C THR A 105 11.36 4.23 -5.09
N ALA A 106 11.22 2.93 -4.87
CA ALA A 106 11.39 1.93 -5.93
C ALA A 106 10.39 2.12 -7.07
N ILE A 107 9.11 2.38 -6.76
CA ILE A 107 8.08 2.63 -7.77
C ILE A 107 8.28 3.98 -8.47
N ALA A 108 8.70 5.02 -7.77
CA ALA A 108 9.04 6.29 -8.39
C ALA A 108 10.19 6.14 -9.39
N VAL A 109 11.25 5.41 -9.02
CA VAL A 109 12.39 5.11 -9.91
C VAL A 109 11.94 4.25 -11.09
N ALA A 110 11.17 3.18 -10.84
CA ALA A 110 10.65 2.32 -11.91
C ALA A 110 9.78 3.11 -12.89
N THR A 111 8.96 4.03 -12.39
CA THR A 111 8.14 4.92 -13.20
C THR A 111 9.03 5.80 -14.07
N ILE A 112 9.99 6.53 -13.51
CA ILE A 112 10.89 7.40 -14.28
C ILE A 112 11.67 6.61 -15.34
N LEU A 113 12.19 5.43 -15.00
CA LEU A 113 12.94 4.61 -15.94
C LEU A 113 12.04 4.12 -17.08
N THR A 114 10.91 3.50 -16.76
CA THR A 114 9.98 3.00 -17.79
C THR A 114 9.42 4.13 -18.63
N ASP A 115 9.16 5.28 -18.04
CA ASP A 115 8.71 6.48 -18.73
C ASP A 115 9.75 6.97 -19.75
N SER A 116 11.01 7.12 -19.30
CA SER A 116 12.11 7.60 -20.13
C SER A 116 12.49 6.63 -21.25
N PHE A 117 12.49 5.31 -20.98
CA PHE A 117 12.95 4.30 -21.93
C PHE A 117 11.86 3.81 -22.89
N PHE A 118 10.60 3.80 -22.46
CA PHE A 118 9.50 3.21 -23.23
C PHE A 118 8.65 4.25 -23.95
N PHE A 119 8.55 5.47 -23.40
CA PHE A 119 7.76 6.55 -23.97
C PHE A 119 8.62 7.75 -24.41
N GLY A 120 9.88 7.83 -23.98
CA GLY A 120 10.81 8.90 -24.36
C GLY A 120 11.20 8.86 -25.83
N GLY A 121 10.54 9.69 -26.64
CA GLY A 121 10.82 9.98 -28.04
C GLY A 121 10.32 11.36 -28.43
#